data_AF-A0A8C4URU4-F1
#
_entry.id   AF-A0A8C4URU4-F1
#
_cell.length_a   1.000
_cell.length_b   1.000
_cell.length_c   1.000
_cell.angle_alpha   90.00
_cell.angle_beta   90.00
_cell.angle_gamma   90.00
#
_symmetry.space_group_name_H-M   'P 1'
#
loop_
_entity.id
_entity.type
_entity.pdbx_description
1 polymer ?
#
loop_
_entity_poly.entity_id
_entity_poly.type
_entity_poly.pdbx_seq_one_letter_code
_entity_poly.pdbx_strand_id
1 'polypeptide(L)'
;MDGVEPVLYPLLRKDLVAQGPRYAVQIGEKMIDYNEEFRLFLSTRNPDPFIPPDASSIVTEVNFTTTASGLRGQLLALTIQHEKPDLEEQKTKLLQQEEEKKIQLAKLEESLLETLATSQGNILENKDLIESLNQTKASSALIQESLAESHKLQSFLDKERDAYLPLAKSASKMYFIISDLSKINNMYRFSLASFLRLFQRALQSEQDSSNTEERIKSFICSLKHTVYEYVCRCLFKADQLMFALHFVRGMHPELFQENEWETFTGVMIGDTIRKSDSQRSVRDQIPSWIEQDQAWAVASLKISLPGLYQTLCFEDEGLWHTFSQSSVCEQDFPSTIVKRISLFQQVLVVQAVRPDRLQSALALFACKTLGLS
;
A
#
# COMPACT_ATOMS: atom_id res chain seq x y z
N MET A 1 0.51 25.34 16.02
CA MET A 1 0.49 23.88 16.14
C MET A 1 -0.94 23.45 15.99
N ASP A 2 -1.20 22.46 15.14
CA ASP A 2 -2.54 21.90 15.00
C ASP A 2 -2.85 21.11 16.28
N GLY A 3 -3.97 21.42 16.93
CA GLY A 3 -4.37 20.81 18.19
C GLY A 3 -5.72 21.33 18.66
N VAL A 4 -6.25 20.75 19.74
CA VAL A 4 -7.52 21.19 20.32
C VAL A 4 -7.29 22.46 21.13
N GLU A 5 -7.87 23.57 20.69
CA GLU A 5 -7.74 24.84 21.40
C GLU A 5 -8.47 24.81 22.76
N PRO A 6 -7.85 25.33 23.84
CA PRO A 6 -8.47 25.38 25.17
C PRO A 6 -9.84 26.07 25.19
N VAL A 7 -10.04 27.07 24.32
CA VAL A 7 -11.30 27.82 24.20
C VAL A 7 -12.48 26.94 23.78
N LEU A 8 -12.22 25.81 23.13
CA LEU A 8 -13.25 24.88 22.67
C LEU A 8 -13.69 23.87 23.73
N TYR A 9 -12.94 23.71 24.83
CA TYR A 9 -13.24 22.69 25.84
C TYR A 9 -14.65 22.79 26.43
N PRO A 10 -15.16 23.98 26.81
CA PRO A 10 -16.53 24.10 27.31
C PRO A 10 -17.58 23.65 26.29
N LEU A 11 -17.33 23.92 25.01
CA LEU A 11 -18.22 23.50 23.92
C LEU A 11 -18.14 21.99 23.67
N LEU A 12 -16.94 21.41 23.68
CA LEU A 12 -16.71 19.98 23.47
C LEU A 12 -17.27 19.13 24.63
N ARG A 13 -17.14 19.60 25.87
CA ARG A 13 -17.69 18.95 27.06
C ARG A 13 -19.20 19.14 27.23
N LYS A 14 -19.80 20.06 26.46
CA LYS A 14 -21.18 20.53 26.64
C LYS A 14 -21.42 21.11 28.03
N ASP A 15 -20.54 22.02 28.46
CA ASP A 15 -20.67 22.79 29.70
C ASP A 15 -21.77 23.86 29.54
N LEU A 16 -23.02 23.42 29.44
CA LEU A 16 -24.19 24.24 29.18
C LEU A 16 -24.77 24.80 30.49
N VAL A 17 -25.01 26.10 30.51
CA VAL A 17 -25.66 26.82 31.60
C VAL A 17 -27.09 27.15 31.20
N ALA A 18 -28.07 26.73 32.00
CA ALA A 18 -29.47 27.04 31.76
C ALA A 18 -29.78 28.53 32.02
N GLN A 19 -30.32 29.21 31.02
CA GLN A 19 -30.86 30.57 31.10
C GLN A 19 -32.36 30.53 30.73
N GLY A 20 -33.20 30.24 31.74
CA GLY A 20 -34.62 30.00 31.53
C GLY A 20 -34.84 28.73 30.70
N PRO A 21 -35.55 28.79 29.55
CA PRO A 21 -35.75 27.63 28.68
C PRO A 21 -34.59 27.38 27.70
N ARG A 22 -33.59 28.26 27.64
CA ARG A 22 -32.45 28.16 26.70
C ARG A 22 -31.19 27.71 27.44
N TYR A 23 -30.26 27.14 26.70
CA TYR A 23 -28.91 26.88 27.17
C TYR A 23 -27.95 27.94 26.62
N ALA A 24 -26.97 28.33 27.42
CA ALA A 24 -25.85 29.16 27.01
C ALA A 24 -24.54 28.43 27.31
N VAL A 25 -23.51 28.66 26.51
CA VAL A 25 -22.17 28.08 26.67
C VAL A 25 -21.14 29.21 26.75
N GLN A 26 -20.13 29.04 27.60
CA GLN A 26 -19.03 29.98 27.71
C GLN A 26 -17.97 29.70 26.64
N ILE A 27 -17.67 30.70 25.81
CA ILE A 27 -16.59 30.64 24.81
C ILE A 27 -15.65 31.82 25.07
N GLY A 28 -14.49 31.52 25.66
CA GLY A 28 -13.56 32.55 26.14
C GLY A 28 -14.22 33.42 27.22
N GLU A 29 -14.31 34.72 26.97
CA GLU A 29 -14.91 35.70 27.88
C GLU A 29 -16.42 35.91 27.64
N LYS A 30 -16.99 35.32 26.59
CA LYS A 30 -18.39 35.56 26.19
C LYS A 30 -19.28 34.38 26.55
N MET A 31 -20.46 34.70 27.08
CA MET A 31 -21.57 33.77 27.18
C MET A 31 -22.41 33.86 25.91
N ILE A 32 -22.65 32.73 25.25
CA ILE A 32 -23.34 32.66 23.96
C ILE A 32 -24.47 31.64 24.05
N ASP A 33 -25.65 31.98 23.54
CA ASP A 33 -26.78 31.05 23.43
C ASP A 33 -26.39 29.81 22.61
N TYR A 34 -26.63 28.63 23.16
CA TYR A 34 -26.35 27.35 22.52
C TYR A 34 -27.58 26.87 21.74
N ASN A 35 -27.42 26.70 20.43
CA ASN A 35 -28.44 26.11 19.56
C ASN A 35 -28.31 24.57 19.57
N GLU A 36 -29.40 23.86 19.86
CA GLU A 36 -29.43 22.38 19.90
C GLU A 36 -29.13 21.71 18.54
N GLU A 37 -29.40 22.41 17.44
CA GLU A 37 -29.09 21.95 16.08
C GLU A 37 -27.61 22.12 15.70
N PHE A 38 -26.81 22.78 16.55
CA PHE A 38 -25.38 23.00 16.28
C PHE A 38 -24.61 21.68 16.17
N ARG A 39 -23.74 21.59 15.16
CA ARG A 39 -22.81 20.48 14.92
C ARG A 39 -21.45 21.05 14.54
N LEU A 40 -20.39 20.49 15.12
CA LEU A 40 -19.01 20.90 14.87
C LEU A 40 -18.22 19.75 14.24
N PHE A 41 -17.54 20.04 13.13
CA PHE A 41 -16.58 19.16 12.49
C PHE A 41 -15.25 19.91 12.33
N LEU A 42 -14.15 19.26 12.71
CA LEU A 42 -12.80 19.80 12.59
C LEU A 42 -11.98 18.86 11.71
N SER A 43 -11.07 19.40 10.90
CA SER A 43 -10.15 18.60 10.10
C SER A 43 -8.74 19.17 10.18
N THR A 44 -7.74 18.30 10.12
CA THR A 44 -6.31 18.66 10.05
C THR A 44 -5.64 17.91 8.91
N ARG A 45 -4.57 18.49 8.37
CA ARG A 45 -3.69 17.84 7.39
C ARG A 45 -2.52 17.12 8.03
N ASN A 46 -2.29 17.32 9.34
CA ASN A 46 -1.27 16.62 10.09
C ASN A 46 -1.78 15.19 10.39
N PRO A 47 -1.10 14.12 9.93
CA PRO A 47 -1.53 12.75 10.20
C PRO A 47 -1.41 12.38 11.68
N ASP A 48 -0.49 13.01 12.40
CA ASP A 48 -0.23 12.76 13.82
C ASP A 48 -0.43 14.06 14.62
N PRO A 49 -1.67 14.55 14.76
CA PRO A 49 -1.94 15.74 15.58
C PRO A 49 -1.69 15.42 17.05
N PHE A 50 -1.12 16.38 17.77
CA PHE A 50 -1.00 16.23 19.23
C PHE A 50 -2.38 16.44 19.85
N ILE A 51 -2.97 15.37 20.37
CA ILE A 51 -4.24 15.39 21.09
C ILE A 51 -3.94 14.96 22.55
N PRO A 52 -4.09 15.86 23.54
CA PRO A 52 -3.87 15.48 24.93
C PRO A 52 -4.95 14.46 25.37
N PRO A 53 -4.64 13.57 26.34
CA PRO A 53 -5.59 12.54 26.79
C PRO A 53 -6.96 13.09 27.22
N ASP A 54 -6.97 14.30 27.79
CA ASP A 54 -8.19 14.99 28.23
C ASP A 54 -9.06 15.50 27.06
N ALA A 55 -8.46 15.78 25.90
CA ALA A 55 -9.20 16.06 24.66
C ALA A 55 -9.61 14.75 23.94
N SER A 56 -8.75 13.73 23.98
CA SER A 56 -9.00 12.44 23.34
C SER A 56 -10.20 11.69 23.92
N SER A 57 -10.59 11.99 25.17
CA SER A 57 -11.78 11.41 25.81
C SER A 57 -13.09 12.03 25.35
N ILE A 58 -13.05 13.26 24.83
CA ILE A 58 -14.23 14.06 24.44
C ILE A 58 -14.34 14.30 22.93
N VAL A 59 -13.30 13.93 22.17
CA VAL A 59 -13.27 14.02 20.70
C VAL A 59 -13.13 12.62 20.11
N THR A 60 -13.87 12.35 19.04
CA THR A 60 -13.68 11.13 18.24
C THR A 60 -12.73 11.40 17.09
N GLU A 61 -11.57 10.76 17.10
CA GLU A 61 -10.62 10.83 15.99
C GLU A 61 -11.06 9.93 14.84
N VAL A 62 -11.07 10.47 13.61
CA VAL A 62 -11.38 9.71 12.39
C VAL A 62 -10.21 9.85 11.43
N ASN A 63 -9.54 8.72 11.17
CA ASN A 63 -8.37 8.69 10.30
C ASN A 63 -8.76 8.49 8.82
N PHE A 64 -8.48 9.49 7.98
CA PHE A 64 -8.69 9.46 6.53
C PHE A 64 -7.40 9.11 5.75
N THR A 65 -6.60 8.18 6.25
CA THR A 65 -5.40 7.70 5.55
C THR A 65 -5.76 6.82 4.35
N THR A 66 -5.11 7.07 3.22
CA THR A 66 -5.25 6.23 2.03
C THR A 66 -4.76 4.81 2.30
N THR A 67 -5.62 3.82 2.10
CA THR A 67 -5.27 2.40 2.24
C THR A 67 -4.81 1.80 0.91
N ALA A 68 -4.05 0.71 0.97
CA ALA A 68 -3.60 0.00 -0.24
C ALA A 68 -4.76 -0.52 -1.10
N SER A 69 -5.84 -1.01 -0.48
CA SER A 69 -7.05 -1.44 -1.19
C SER A 69 -7.77 -0.26 -1.85
N GLY A 70 -7.91 0.87 -1.14
CA GLY A 70 -8.55 2.08 -1.65
C GLY A 70 -7.79 2.68 -2.83
N LEU A 71 -6.46 2.84 -2.69
CA LEU A 71 -5.62 3.37 -3.76
C LEU A 71 -5.62 2.46 -4.99
N ARG A 72 -5.56 1.14 -4.80
CA ARG A 72 -5.68 0.18 -5.91
C ARG A 72 -6.98 0.37 -6.67
N GLY A 73 -8.10 0.57 -5.98
CA GLY A 73 -9.40 0.85 -6.62
C GLY A 73 -9.38 2.15 -7.43
N GLN A 74 -8.80 3.22 -6.89
CA GLN A 74 -8.67 4.50 -7.60
C GLN A 74 -7.78 4.38 -8.83
N LEU A 75 -6.62 3.74 -8.72
CA LEU A 75 -5.69 3.54 -9.84
C LEU A 75 -6.30 2.66 -10.93
N LEU A 76 -7.09 1.64 -10.54
CA LEU A 76 -7.83 0.82 -11.49
C LEU A 76 -8.86 1.65 -12.24
N ALA A 77 -9.66 2.48 -11.55
CA ALA A 77 -10.63 3.36 -12.20
C ALA A 77 -9.96 4.31 -13.20
N LEU A 78 -8.84 4.94 -12.82
CA LEU A 78 -8.05 5.79 -13.72
C LEU A 78 -7.51 5.04 -14.95
N THR A 79 -7.07 3.80 -14.76
CA THR A 79 -6.59 2.95 -15.86
C THR A 79 -7.72 2.64 -16.83
N ILE A 80 -8.88 2.21 -16.33
CA ILE A 80 -10.04 1.86 -17.16
C ILE A 80 -10.59 3.09 -17.89
N GLN A 81 -10.65 4.24 -17.21
CA GLN A 81 -11.05 5.50 -17.84
C GLN A 81 -10.15 5.88 -19.02
N HIS A 82 -8.84 5.62 -18.90
CA HIS A 82 -7.90 5.85 -20.00
C HIS A 82 -8.05 4.80 -21.10
N GLU A 83 -8.20 3.53 -20.73
CA GLU A 83 -8.07 2.40 -21.66
C GLU A 83 -9.35 1.97 -22.35
N LYS A 84 -10.44 1.98 -21.62
CA LYS A 84 -11.76 1.56 -22.05
C LYS A 84 -12.79 2.54 -21.47
N PRO A 85 -12.82 3.80 -21.96
CA PRO A 85 -13.73 4.81 -21.44
C PRO A 85 -15.20 4.36 -21.52
N ASP A 86 -15.58 3.67 -22.60
CA ASP A 86 -16.92 3.13 -22.78
C ASP A 86 -17.32 2.15 -21.65
N LEU A 87 -16.37 1.35 -21.18
CA LEU A 87 -16.59 0.40 -20.09
C LEU A 87 -16.81 1.14 -18.76
N GLU A 88 -16.05 2.21 -18.51
CA GLU A 88 -16.24 3.04 -17.31
C GLU A 88 -17.58 3.78 -17.35
N GLU A 89 -17.98 4.29 -18.51
CA GLU A 89 -19.27 4.95 -18.70
C GLU A 89 -20.42 3.96 -18.48
N GLN A 90 -20.34 2.75 -19.05
CA GLN A 90 -21.32 1.69 -18.83
C GLN A 90 -21.43 1.32 -17.35
N LYS A 91 -20.30 1.15 -16.65
CA LYS A 91 -20.33 0.85 -15.21
C LYS A 91 -20.95 1.99 -14.41
N THR A 92 -20.60 3.23 -14.72
CA THR A 92 -21.13 4.42 -14.02
C THR A 92 -22.64 4.53 -14.21
N LYS A 93 -23.14 4.35 -15.43
CA LYS A 93 -24.58 4.32 -15.73
C LYS A 93 -25.29 3.18 -14.99
N LEU A 94 -24.70 1.98 -14.97
CA LEU A 94 -25.27 0.84 -14.27
C LEU A 94 -25.41 1.11 -12.77
N LEU A 95 -24.37 1.65 -12.13
CA LEU A 95 -24.40 2.00 -10.70
C LEU A 95 -25.46 3.07 -10.39
N GLN A 96 -25.59 4.08 -11.25
CA GLN A 96 -26.64 5.10 -11.11
C GLN A 96 -28.04 4.50 -11.18
N GLN A 97 -28.29 3.61 -12.17
CA GLN A 97 -29.57 2.92 -12.31
C GLN A 97 -29.86 1.97 -11.15
N GLU A 98 -28.84 1.30 -10.63
CA GLU A 98 -28.98 0.42 -9.46
C GLU A 98 -29.36 1.23 -8.22
N GLU A 99 -28.71 2.37 -7.97
CA GLU A 99 -29.01 3.25 -6.84
C GLU A 99 -30.42 3.84 -6.96
N GLU A 100 -30.82 4.30 -8.14
CA GLU A 100 -32.16 4.81 -8.39
C GLU A 100 -33.22 3.73 -8.10
N LYS A 101 -33.00 2.48 -8.55
CA LYS A 101 -33.89 1.35 -8.27
C LYS A 101 -33.95 1.01 -6.78
N LYS A 102 -32.84 1.07 -6.05
CA LYS A 102 -32.83 0.87 -4.59
C LYS A 102 -33.65 1.93 -3.86
N ILE A 103 -33.50 3.19 -4.27
CA ILE A 103 -34.31 4.30 -3.73
C ILE A 103 -35.80 4.09 -4.05
N GLN A 104 -36.13 3.69 -5.28
CA GLN A 104 -37.51 3.38 -5.68
C GLN A 104 -38.09 2.23 -4.85
N LEU A 105 -37.31 1.17 -4.61
CA LEU A 105 -37.70 0.03 -3.79
C LEU A 105 -38.01 0.46 -2.35
N ALA A 106 -37.12 1.24 -1.72
CA ALA A 106 -37.31 1.76 -0.38
C ALA A 106 -38.57 2.64 -0.27
N LYS A 107 -38.84 3.49 -1.28
CA LYS A 107 -40.06 4.31 -1.33
C LYS A 107 -41.34 3.47 -1.46
N LEU A 108 -41.30 2.40 -2.25
CA LEU A 108 -42.44 1.48 -2.37
C LEU A 108 -42.70 0.75 -1.05
N GLU A 109 -41.66 0.33 -0.34
CA GLU A 109 -41.77 -0.29 0.98
C GLU A 109 -42.33 0.68 2.02
N GLU A 110 -41.86 1.93 2.04
CA GLU A 110 -42.36 2.98 2.92
C GLU A 110 -43.82 3.32 2.64
N SER A 111 -44.19 3.49 1.37
CA SER A 111 -45.57 3.75 0.95
C SER A 111 -46.50 2.59 1.30
N LEU A 112 -46.04 1.35 1.18
CA LEU A 112 -46.80 0.17 1.60
C LEU A 112 -47.07 0.18 3.11
N LEU A 113 -46.06 0.50 3.93
CA LEU A 113 -46.19 0.61 5.38
C LEU A 113 -47.14 1.74 5.77
N GLU A 114 -47.03 2.91 5.13
CA GLU A 114 -47.91 4.05 5.34
C GLU A 114 -49.36 3.69 5.02
N THR A 115 -49.60 3.04 3.88
CA THR A 115 -50.94 2.65 3.44
C THR A 115 -51.57 1.63 4.40
N LEU A 116 -50.79 0.66 4.90
CA LEU A 116 -51.26 -0.27 5.94
C LEU A 116 -51.57 0.45 7.26
N ALA A 117 -50.72 1.40 7.67
CA ALA A 117 -50.88 2.12 8.94
C ALA A 117 -52.04 3.13 8.93
N THR A 118 -52.32 3.77 7.79
CA THR A 118 -53.42 4.73 7.63
C THR A 118 -54.75 4.07 7.30
N SER A 119 -54.75 2.79 6.90
CA SER A 119 -55.99 2.06 6.63
C SER A 119 -56.85 1.92 7.89
N GLN A 120 -58.05 2.49 7.86
CA GLN A 120 -59.06 2.38 8.92
C GLN A 120 -60.22 1.47 8.47
N GLY A 121 -60.69 0.60 9.36
CA GLY A 121 -61.76 -0.37 9.06
C GLY A 121 -61.25 -1.79 8.77
N ASN A 122 -62.10 -2.67 8.25
CA ASN A 122 -61.72 -4.04 7.93
C ASN A 122 -60.87 -4.08 6.65
N ILE A 123 -59.55 -4.27 6.82
CA ILE A 123 -58.56 -4.32 5.73
C ILE A 123 -58.92 -5.35 4.66
N LEU A 124 -59.60 -6.45 5.05
CA LEU A 124 -59.99 -7.51 4.13
C LEU A 124 -61.16 -7.13 3.19
N GLU A 125 -61.91 -6.08 3.51
CA GLU A 125 -63.04 -5.61 2.71
C GLU A 125 -62.66 -4.45 1.76
N ASN A 126 -61.51 -3.81 1.99
CA ASN A 126 -61.02 -2.71 1.17
C ASN A 126 -60.35 -3.23 -0.11
N LYS A 127 -61.14 -3.38 -1.18
CA LYS A 127 -60.66 -3.87 -2.48
C LYS A 127 -59.58 -2.99 -3.09
N ASP A 128 -59.70 -1.67 -2.97
CA ASP A 128 -58.74 -0.72 -3.53
C ASP A 128 -57.37 -0.83 -2.85
N LEU A 129 -57.36 -1.06 -1.53
CA LEU A 129 -56.15 -1.33 -0.75
C LEU A 129 -55.50 -2.66 -1.18
N ILE A 130 -56.28 -3.71 -1.34
CA ILE A 130 -55.78 -5.03 -1.78
C ILE A 130 -55.19 -4.93 -3.19
N GLU A 131 -55.81 -4.17 -4.09
CA GLU A 131 -55.31 -3.96 -5.44
C GLU A 131 -54.00 -3.16 -5.44
N SER A 132 -53.93 -2.07 -4.67
CA SER A 132 -52.70 -1.28 -4.49
C SER A 132 -51.55 -2.09 -3.89
N LEU A 133 -51.83 -2.95 -2.90
CA LEU A 133 -50.84 -3.87 -2.31
C LEU A 133 -50.33 -4.89 -3.32
N ASN A 134 -51.21 -5.45 -4.15
CA ASN A 134 -50.80 -6.38 -5.21
C ASN A 134 -49.96 -5.70 -6.30
N GLN A 135 -50.32 -4.47 -6.70
CA GLN A 135 -49.53 -3.68 -7.65
C GLN A 135 -48.14 -3.35 -7.07
N THR A 136 -48.08 -2.88 -5.82
CA THR A 136 -46.82 -2.57 -5.13
C THR A 136 -45.91 -3.80 -5.01
N LYS A 137 -46.50 -4.95 -4.67
CA LYS A 137 -45.78 -6.23 -4.61
C LYS A 137 -45.24 -6.64 -5.99
N ALA A 138 -46.03 -6.49 -7.05
CA ALA A 138 -45.59 -6.80 -8.41
C ALA A 138 -44.46 -5.87 -8.86
N SER A 139 -44.56 -4.56 -8.62
CA SER A 139 -43.51 -3.59 -8.92
C SER A 139 -42.23 -3.86 -8.13
N SER A 140 -42.34 -4.18 -6.83
CA SER A 140 -41.20 -4.57 -5.99
C SER A 140 -40.49 -5.81 -6.54
N ALA A 141 -41.24 -6.85 -6.93
CA ALA A 141 -40.68 -8.07 -7.53
C ALA A 141 -39.93 -7.79 -8.84
N LEU A 142 -40.48 -6.94 -9.72
CA LEU A 142 -39.83 -6.54 -10.97
C LEU A 142 -38.54 -5.75 -10.72
N ILE A 143 -38.55 -4.83 -9.75
CA ILE A 143 -37.34 -4.08 -9.37
C ILE A 143 -36.27 -5.03 -8.83
N GLN A 144 -36.66 -5.99 -7.99
CA GLN A 144 -35.73 -6.95 -7.40
C GLN A 144 -35.12 -7.90 -8.45
N GLU A 145 -35.90 -8.32 -9.45
CA GLU A 145 -35.39 -9.07 -10.60
C GLU A 145 -34.40 -8.22 -11.40
N SER A 146 -34.73 -6.95 -11.68
CA SER A 146 -33.84 -6.05 -12.41
C SER A 146 -32.55 -5.72 -11.65
N LEU A 147 -32.60 -5.63 -10.32
CA LEU A 147 -31.41 -5.50 -9.47
C LEU A 147 -30.54 -6.76 -9.54
N ALA A 148 -31.15 -7.96 -9.57
CA ALA A 148 -30.42 -9.21 -9.73
C ALA A 148 -29.72 -9.31 -11.11
N GLU A 149 -30.35 -8.85 -12.18
CA GLU A 149 -29.73 -8.73 -13.50
C GLU A 149 -28.58 -7.71 -13.51
N SER A 150 -28.79 -6.55 -12.89
CA SER A 150 -27.76 -5.50 -12.77
C SER A 150 -26.52 -6.02 -12.04
N HIS A 151 -26.71 -6.82 -10.98
CA HIS A 151 -25.62 -7.45 -10.24
C HIS A 151 -24.84 -8.49 -11.09
N LYS A 152 -25.53 -9.25 -11.95
CA LYS A 152 -24.86 -10.17 -12.90
C LYS A 152 -24.01 -9.40 -13.90
N LEU A 153 -24.55 -8.31 -14.45
CA LEU A 153 -23.84 -7.45 -15.40
C LEU A 153 -22.65 -6.73 -14.73
N GLN A 154 -22.81 -6.25 -13.50
CA GLN A 154 -21.72 -5.70 -12.70
C GLN A 154 -20.58 -6.71 -12.51
N SER A 155 -20.92 -7.95 -12.17
CA SER A 155 -19.93 -9.02 -12.02
C SER A 155 -19.18 -9.32 -13.33
N PHE A 156 -19.85 -9.17 -14.48
CA PHE A 156 -19.22 -9.30 -15.80
C PHE A 156 -18.26 -8.13 -16.07
N LEU A 157 -18.71 -6.89 -15.83
CA LEU A 157 -17.88 -5.70 -15.99
C LEU A 157 -16.66 -5.71 -15.07
N ASP A 158 -16.82 -6.20 -13.83
CA ASP A 158 -15.71 -6.32 -12.89
C ASP A 158 -14.65 -7.30 -13.38
N LYS A 159 -15.03 -8.42 -14.02
CA LYS A 159 -14.06 -9.34 -14.63
C LYS A 159 -13.25 -8.68 -15.76
N GLU A 160 -13.91 -7.86 -16.58
CA GLU A 160 -13.20 -7.12 -17.63
C GLU A 160 -12.24 -6.06 -17.06
N ARG A 161 -12.62 -5.43 -15.94
CA ARG A 161 -11.75 -4.50 -15.22
C ARG A 161 -10.58 -5.21 -14.55
N ASP A 162 -10.80 -6.40 -14.01
CA ASP A 162 -9.79 -7.17 -13.31
C ASP A 162 -8.57 -7.52 -14.17
N ALA A 163 -8.70 -7.49 -15.50
CA ALA A 163 -7.57 -7.60 -16.42
C ALA A 163 -6.47 -6.56 -16.13
N TYR A 164 -6.83 -5.35 -15.69
CA TYR A 164 -5.89 -4.26 -15.37
C TYR A 164 -5.48 -4.20 -13.89
N LEU A 165 -6.04 -5.06 -13.05
CA LEU A 165 -5.74 -5.12 -11.62
C LEU A 165 -4.24 -5.31 -11.31
N PRO A 166 -3.44 -6.08 -12.08
CA PRO A 166 -1.99 -6.21 -11.84
C PRO A 166 -1.23 -4.87 -11.92
N LEU A 167 -1.61 -3.98 -12.84
CA LEU A 167 -1.02 -2.64 -12.94
C LEU A 167 -1.33 -1.81 -11.68
N ALA A 168 -2.61 -1.77 -11.29
CA ALA A 168 -3.05 -1.01 -10.12
C ALA A 168 -2.43 -1.54 -8.81
N LYS A 169 -2.27 -2.86 -8.68
CA LYS A 169 -1.55 -3.49 -7.54
C LYS A 169 -0.09 -3.04 -7.49
N SER A 170 0.61 -3.09 -8.62
CA SER A 170 2.02 -2.71 -8.72
C SER A 170 2.23 -1.21 -8.44
N ALA A 171 1.39 -0.36 -9.02
CA ALA A 171 1.42 1.08 -8.78
C ALA A 171 1.09 1.44 -7.32
N SER A 172 0.09 0.77 -6.71
CA SER A 172 -0.19 0.97 -5.28
C SER A 172 1.02 0.58 -4.42
N LYS A 173 1.72 -0.52 -4.71
CA LYS A 173 2.95 -0.90 -3.99
C LYS A 173 4.01 0.20 -4.11
N MET A 174 4.27 0.70 -5.32
CA MET A 174 5.23 1.79 -5.54
C MET A 174 4.94 3.01 -4.67
N TYR A 175 3.67 3.42 -4.57
CA TYR A 175 3.28 4.56 -3.73
C TYR A 175 3.60 4.34 -2.24
N PHE A 176 3.26 3.18 -1.67
CA PHE A 176 3.54 2.94 -0.26
C PHE A 176 5.04 2.82 0.03
N ILE A 177 5.81 2.22 -0.87
CA ILE A 177 7.27 2.19 -0.79
C ILE A 177 7.83 3.61 -0.74
N ILE A 178 7.40 4.51 -1.64
CA ILE A 178 7.91 5.90 -1.62
C ILE A 178 7.43 6.69 -0.41
N SER A 179 6.25 6.38 0.14
CA SER A 179 5.71 7.04 1.33
C SER A 179 6.52 6.71 2.60
N ASP A 180 7.08 5.51 2.64
CA ASP A 180 7.89 5.03 3.77
C ASP A 180 9.25 5.75 3.89
N LEU A 181 9.73 6.43 2.83
CA LEU A 181 10.98 7.20 2.88
C LEU A 181 10.94 8.33 3.91
N SER A 182 9.75 8.83 4.24
CA SER A 182 9.55 9.86 5.27
C SER A 182 10.03 9.42 6.66
N LYS A 183 10.09 8.11 6.92
CA LYS A 183 10.58 7.52 8.17
C LYS A 183 12.11 7.64 8.31
N ILE A 184 12.82 7.74 7.19
CA ILE A 184 14.29 7.88 7.16
C ILE A 184 14.66 9.35 7.25
N ASN A 185 14.03 10.19 6.43
CA ASN A 185 14.22 11.62 6.47
C ASN A 185 12.87 12.32 6.32
N ASN A 186 12.57 13.21 7.25
CA ASN A 186 11.33 13.97 7.29
C ASN A 186 11.09 14.82 6.02
N MET A 187 12.14 15.15 5.26
CA MET A 187 12.03 15.87 3.98
C MET A 187 11.48 15.00 2.85
N TYR A 188 11.56 13.66 2.94
CA TYR A 188 11.13 12.72 1.91
C TYR A 188 9.63 12.43 1.99
N ARG A 189 8.82 13.48 1.82
CA ARG A 189 7.36 13.40 1.82
C ARG A 189 6.83 13.60 0.40
N PHE A 190 6.22 12.56 -0.15
CA PHE A 190 5.62 12.58 -1.48
C PHE A 190 4.10 12.63 -1.37
N SER A 191 3.47 13.58 -2.07
CA SER A 191 2.01 13.69 -2.07
C SER A 191 1.38 12.70 -3.03
N LEU A 192 0.24 12.12 -2.62
CA LEU A 192 -0.58 11.24 -3.48
C LEU A 192 -0.93 11.92 -4.80
N ALA A 193 -1.29 13.20 -4.78
CA ALA A 193 -1.60 13.96 -5.99
C ALA A 193 -0.44 14.01 -6.99
N SER A 194 0.81 14.07 -6.51
CA SER A 194 1.98 14.02 -7.39
C SER A 194 2.15 12.63 -7.98
N PHE A 195 1.97 11.58 -7.19
CA PHE A 195 2.01 10.21 -7.66
C PHE A 195 0.94 9.92 -8.72
N LEU A 196 -0.31 10.36 -8.52
CA LEU A 196 -1.39 10.21 -9.50
C LEU A 196 -1.09 10.92 -10.82
N ARG A 197 -0.43 12.10 -10.79
CA ARG A 197 0.04 12.77 -12.01
C ARG A 197 1.11 11.98 -12.74
N LEU A 198 2.08 11.39 -12.03
CA LEU A 198 3.09 10.51 -12.64
C LEU A 198 2.44 9.27 -13.24
N PHE A 199 1.45 8.69 -12.55
CA PHE A 199 0.68 7.56 -13.04
C PHE A 199 -0.05 7.88 -14.34
N GLN A 200 -0.78 9.00 -14.37
CA GLN A 200 -1.48 9.45 -15.58
C GLN A 200 -0.51 9.74 -16.74
N ARG A 201 0.66 10.33 -16.45
CA ARG A 201 1.71 10.53 -17.45
C ARG A 201 2.25 9.21 -18.01
N ALA A 202 2.40 8.18 -17.16
CA ALA A 202 2.85 6.86 -17.59
C ALA A 202 1.79 6.17 -18.48
N LEU A 203 0.50 6.40 -18.23
CA LEU A 203 -0.58 5.90 -19.10
C LEU A 203 -0.59 6.59 -20.47
N GLN A 204 -0.23 7.87 -20.53
CA GLN A 204 -0.17 8.64 -21.77
C GLN A 204 1.03 8.29 -22.67
N SER A 205 1.99 7.46 -22.23
CA SER A 205 3.11 7.07 -23.08
C SER A 205 2.61 6.17 -24.22
N GLU A 206 2.99 6.48 -25.46
CA GLU A 206 2.61 5.70 -26.65
C GLU A 206 3.03 4.23 -26.51
N GLN A 207 2.12 3.31 -26.85
CA GLN A 207 2.36 1.87 -26.81
C GLN A 207 1.88 1.20 -28.10
N ASP A 208 2.78 0.45 -28.75
CA ASP A 208 2.52 -0.22 -30.03
C ASP A 208 1.94 -1.64 -29.89
N SER A 209 1.76 -2.14 -28.66
CA SER A 209 1.34 -3.52 -28.42
C SER A 209 -0.18 -3.68 -28.45
N SER A 210 -0.69 -4.58 -29.30
CA SER A 210 -2.12 -4.92 -29.38
C SER A 210 -2.60 -5.82 -28.23
N ASN A 211 -1.69 -6.52 -27.53
CA ASN A 211 -2.03 -7.43 -26.44
C ASN A 211 -2.13 -6.69 -25.09
N THR A 212 -3.23 -6.89 -24.35
CA THR A 212 -3.48 -6.26 -23.05
C THR A 212 -2.41 -6.62 -22.02
N GLU A 213 -1.93 -7.86 -21.98
CA GLU A 213 -0.93 -8.29 -20.99
C GLU A 213 0.44 -7.65 -21.20
N GLU A 214 0.90 -7.58 -22.45
CA GLU A 214 2.17 -6.93 -22.82
C GLU A 214 2.11 -5.43 -22.52
N ARG A 215 0.96 -4.82 -22.81
CA ARG A 215 0.70 -3.41 -22.53
C ARG A 215 0.75 -3.09 -21.04
N ILE A 216 0.14 -3.95 -20.21
CA ILE A 216 0.23 -3.85 -18.74
C ILE A 216 1.69 -3.90 -18.27
N LYS A 217 2.48 -4.85 -18.79
CA LYS A 217 3.91 -4.96 -18.43
C LYS A 217 4.67 -3.70 -18.83
N SER A 218 4.42 -3.18 -20.03
CA SER A 218 5.04 -1.96 -20.53
C SER A 218 4.66 -0.73 -19.68
N PHE A 219 3.38 -0.58 -19.29
CA PHE A 219 2.96 0.48 -18.36
C PHE A 219 3.64 0.36 -16.99
N ILE A 220 3.74 -0.85 -16.44
CA ILE A 220 4.45 -1.06 -15.17
C ILE A 220 5.92 -0.64 -15.31
N CYS A 221 6.59 -1.00 -16.41
CA CYS A 221 7.98 -0.60 -16.68
C CYS A 221 8.15 0.93 -16.83
N SER A 222 7.31 1.56 -17.65
CA SER A 222 7.29 3.01 -17.87
C SER A 222 7.04 3.78 -16.56
N LEU A 223 6.06 3.33 -15.78
CA LEU A 223 5.75 3.90 -14.47
C LEU A 223 6.92 3.73 -13.49
N LYS A 224 7.50 2.53 -13.42
CA LYS A 224 8.65 2.22 -12.55
C LYS A 224 9.80 3.18 -12.82
N HIS A 225 10.15 3.38 -14.09
CA HIS A 225 11.21 4.30 -14.51
C HIS A 225 10.87 5.75 -14.14
N THR A 226 9.66 6.19 -14.47
CA THR A 226 9.19 7.56 -14.19
C THR A 226 9.18 7.88 -12.68
N VAL A 227 8.71 6.93 -11.86
CA VAL A 227 8.68 7.07 -10.40
C VAL A 227 10.11 7.08 -9.85
N TYR A 228 10.96 6.16 -10.28
CA TYR A 228 12.34 6.08 -9.82
C TYR A 228 13.12 7.35 -10.11
N GLU A 229 13.07 7.85 -11.35
CA GLU A 229 13.73 9.12 -11.71
C GLU A 229 13.19 10.30 -10.89
N TYR A 230 11.87 10.39 -10.75
CA TYR A 230 11.24 11.49 -10.02
C TYR A 230 11.70 11.52 -8.57
N VAL A 231 11.71 10.36 -7.89
CA VAL A 231 12.15 10.24 -6.51
C VAL A 231 13.65 10.53 -6.39
N CYS A 232 14.50 9.95 -7.25
CA CYS A 232 15.95 10.15 -7.23
C CYS A 232 16.38 11.61 -7.40
N ARG A 233 15.59 12.43 -8.12
CA ARG A 233 15.82 13.89 -8.24
C ARG A 233 15.60 14.64 -6.91
N CYS A 234 14.82 14.07 -5.99
CA CYS A 234 14.51 14.65 -4.69
C CYS A 234 15.42 14.14 -3.56
N LEU A 235 16.10 13.01 -3.75
CA LEU A 235 16.95 12.39 -2.74
C LEU A 235 18.37 12.97 -2.74
N PHE A 236 19.00 13.00 -1.56
CA PHE A 236 20.45 13.18 -1.48
C PHE A 236 21.17 12.02 -2.16
N LYS A 237 22.34 12.28 -2.75
CA LYS A 237 23.16 11.26 -3.43
C LYS A 237 23.47 10.06 -2.53
N ALA A 238 23.67 10.28 -1.23
CA ALA A 238 23.93 9.22 -0.25
C ALA A 238 22.76 8.24 -0.10
N ASP A 239 21.52 8.71 -0.30
CA ASP A 239 20.31 7.92 -0.05
C ASP A 239 19.78 7.21 -1.30
N GLN A 240 20.34 7.50 -2.48
CA GLN A 240 19.87 6.92 -3.74
C GLN A 240 20.03 5.39 -3.78
N LEU A 241 21.16 4.86 -3.30
CA LEU A 241 21.39 3.41 -3.24
C LEU A 241 20.46 2.73 -2.24
N MET A 242 20.24 3.35 -1.07
CA MET A 242 19.29 2.87 -0.08
C MET A 242 17.88 2.79 -0.66
N PHE A 243 17.44 3.85 -1.35
CA PHE A 243 16.14 3.87 -2.02
C PHE A 243 16.05 2.78 -3.09
N ALA A 244 17.08 2.61 -3.92
CA ALA A 244 17.09 1.58 -4.95
C ALA A 244 16.88 0.18 -4.36
N LEU A 245 17.58 -0.16 -3.27
CA LEU A 245 17.41 -1.46 -2.61
C LEU A 245 16.04 -1.60 -1.93
N HIS A 246 15.58 -0.55 -1.25
CA HIS A 246 14.25 -0.56 -0.63
C HIS A 246 13.14 -0.73 -1.68
N PHE A 247 13.30 -0.08 -2.83
CA PHE A 247 12.38 -0.16 -3.94
C PHE A 247 12.39 -1.53 -4.61
N VAL A 248 13.56 -2.13 -4.83
CA VAL A 248 13.67 -3.53 -5.32
C VAL A 248 13.01 -4.49 -4.35
N ARG A 249 13.28 -4.39 -3.04
CA ARG A 249 12.69 -5.25 -2.01
C ARG A 249 11.17 -5.15 -1.97
N GLY A 250 10.63 -3.94 -2.06
CA GLY A 250 9.18 -3.74 -2.02
C GLY A 250 8.47 -4.19 -3.29
N MET A 251 9.11 -4.05 -4.45
CA MET A 251 8.53 -4.44 -5.74
C MET A 251 8.65 -5.93 -6.02
N HIS A 252 9.80 -6.52 -5.66
CA HIS A 252 10.18 -7.89 -5.97
C HIS A 252 10.59 -8.67 -4.70
N PRO A 253 9.68 -8.85 -3.72
CA PRO A 253 9.97 -9.62 -2.52
C PRO A 253 10.37 -11.08 -2.82
N GLU A 254 9.93 -11.62 -3.97
CA GLU A 254 10.25 -12.97 -4.43
C GLU A 254 11.74 -13.20 -4.74
N LEU A 255 12.54 -12.15 -4.90
CA LEU A 255 13.99 -12.26 -5.13
C LEU A 255 14.79 -12.57 -3.86
N PHE A 256 14.15 -12.44 -2.69
CA PHE A 256 14.75 -12.61 -1.39
C PHE A 256 14.14 -13.84 -0.73
N GLN A 257 14.96 -14.86 -0.47
CA GLN A 257 14.49 -16.03 0.27
C GLN A 257 14.36 -15.71 1.77
N GLU A 258 13.71 -16.61 2.51
CA GLU A 258 13.57 -16.47 3.95
C GLU A 258 14.93 -16.25 4.62
N ASN A 259 14.98 -15.34 5.59
CA ASN A 259 16.16 -15.01 6.40
C ASN A 259 17.32 -14.33 5.64
N GLU A 260 17.29 -14.22 4.31
CA GLU A 260 18.37 -13.59 3.55
C GLU A 260 18.48 -12.09 3.84
N TRP A 261 17.35 -11.39 3.91
CA TRP A 261 17.34 -9.95 4.15
C TRP A 261 17.71 -9.61 5.60
N GLU A 262 17.24 -10.39 6.57
CA GLU A 262 17.60 -10.23 7.98
C GLU A 262 19.09 -10.51 8.23
N THR A 263 19.66 -11.46 7.49
CA THR A 263 21.10 -11.73 7.50
C THR A 263 21.88 -10.56 6.89
N PHE A 264 21.45 -10.05 5.74
CA PHE A 264 22.05 -8.89 5.07
C PHE A 264 22.08 -7.65 5.97
N THR A 265 20.96 -7.35 6.63
CA THR A 265 20.82 -6.19 7.53
C THR A 265 21.45 -6.41 8.91
N GLY A 266 21.86 -7.64 9.24
CA GLY A 266 22.47 -8.00 10.50
C GLY A 266 21.50 -8.13 11.68
N VAL A 267 20.18 -8.09 11.44
CA VAL A 267 19.15 -8.12 12.49
C VAL A 267 19.11 -9.47 13.21
N MET A 268 19.24 -10.59 12.50
CA MET A 268 19.25 -11.93 13.10
C MET A 268 20.46 -12.18 14.02
N ILE A 269 21.54 -11.42 13.83
CA ILE A 269 22.85 -11.70 14.39
C ILE A 269 22.99 -11.14 15.83
N GLY A 270 22.24 -10.08 16.15
CA GLY A 270 22.24 -9.47 17.48
C GLY A 270 21.74 -10.40 18.60
N ASP A 271 20.75 -11.25 18.29
CA ASP A 271 20.03 -12.05 19.29
C ASP A 271 20.52 -13.50 19.42
N THR A 272 21.05 -14.10 18.35
CA THR A 272 21.53 -15.49 18.35
C THR A 272 22.96 -15.63 18.89
N ILE A 273 23.82 -14.64 18.67
CA ILE A 273 25.28 -14.77 18.91
C ILE A 273 25.71 -14.19 20.27
N ARG A 274 24.93 -13.28 20.89
CA ARG A 274 25.21 -12.83 22.28
C ARG A 274 25.08 -13.96 23.32
N LYS A 275 24.54 -15.12 22.95
CA LYS A 275 24.29 -16.26 23.85
C LYS A 275 25.35 -17.37 23.78
N SER A 276 26.32 -17.34 22.87
CA SER A 276 27.36 -18.38 22.81
C SER A 276 28.77 -17.82 22.97
N ASP A 277 29.41 -18.16 24.09
CA ASP A 277 30.83 -17.92 24.45
C ASP A 277 31.86 -18.61 23.51
N SER A 278 31.48 -18.93 22.28
CA SER A 278 32.25 -19.73 21.32
C SER A 278 32.82 -18.90 20.15
N GLN A 279 33.28 -17.68 20.42
CA GLN A 279 33.93 -16.83 19.41
C GLN A 279 35.22 -17.44 18.83
N ARG A 280 35.85 -18.40 19.52
CA ARG A 280 37.09 -19.06 19.09
C ARG A 280 36.85 -20.26 18.17
N SER A 281 35.91 -21.16 18.49
CA SER A 281 35.75 -22.43 17.73
C SER A 281 35.17 -22.25 16.33
N VAL A 282 34.51 -21.12 16.07
CA VAL A 282 33.90 -20.82 14.77
C VAL A 282 34.93 -20.28 13.78
N ARG A 283 35.99 -19.61 14.27
CA ARG A 283 37.09 -19.10 13.43
C ARG A 283 37.95 -20.22 12.84
N ASP A 284 38.09 -21.33 13.56
CA ASP A 284 38.94 -22.46 13.16
C ASP A 284 38.31 -23.33 12.04
N GLN A 285 37.06 -23.08 11.65
CA GLN A 285 36.33 -23.86 10.63
C GLN A 285 36.16 -23.11 9.30
N ILE A 286 36.87 -21.99 9.12
CA ILE A 286 36.77 -21.16 7.93
C ILE A 286 38.02 -21.37 7.07
N PRO A 287 37.86 -21.45 5.73
CA PRO A 287 38.99 -21.57 4.80
C PRO A 287 40.07 -20.51 5.02
N SER A 288 41.34 -20.94 4.91
CA SER A 288 42.51 -20.09 5.16
C SER A 288 42.71 -18.93 4.19
N TRP A 289 42.07 -18.97 3.02
CA TRP A 289 42.16 -17.91 2.01
C TRP A 289 41.31 -16.68 2.36
N ILE A 290 40.37 -16.80 3.30
CA ILE A 290 39.52 -15.71 3.76
C ILE A 290 40.27 -14.92 4.84
N GLU A 291 40.29 -13.60 4.70
CA GLU A 291 40.92 -12.72 5.69
C GLU A 291 40.26 -12.84 7.05
N GLN A 292 41.06 -12.77 8.11
CA GLN A 292 40.59 -13.01 9.48
C GLN A 292 39.54 -11.99 9.93
N ASP A 293 39.56 -10.78 9.37
CA ASP A 293 38.55 -9.74 9.61
C ASP A 293 37.18 -10.11 9.02
N GLN A 294 37.17 -10.86 7.92
CA GLN A 294 35.96 -11.33 7.24
C GLN A 294 35.46 -12.69 7.75
N ALA A 295 36.31 -13.42 8.46
CA ALA A 295 35.98 -14.73 9.03
C ALA A 295 34.68 -14.68 9.84
N TRP A 296 34.45 -13.62 10.61
CA TRP A 296 33.21 -13.49 11.39
C TRP A 296 31.95 -13.32 10.52
N ALA A 297 32.04 -12.58 9.42
CA ALA A 297 30.92 -12.39 8.50
C ALA A 297 30.58 -13.70 7.76
N VAL A 298 31.60 -14.45 7.32
CA VAL A 298 31.44 -15.76 6.68
C VAL A 298 30.88 -16.80 7.66
N ALA A 299 31.34 -16.79 8.91
CA ALA A 299 30.75 -17.59 9.99
C ALA A 299 29.27 -17.29 10.19
N SER A 300 28.91 -16.00 10.23
CA SER A 300 27.53 -15.56 10.41
C SER A 300 26.65 -16.02 9.25
N LEU A 301 27.18 -15.97 8.02
CA LEU A 301 26.53 -16.52 6.83
C LEU A 301 26.32 -18.03 6.94
N LYS A 302 27.32 -18.78 7.41
CA LYS A 302 27.23 -20.24 7.64
C LYS A 302 26.15 -20.62 8.63
N ILE A 303 26.02 -19.86 9.73
CA ILE A 303 25.02 -20.10 10.77
C ILE A 303 23.62 -19.73 10.29
N SER A 304 23.49 -18.56 9.64
CA SER A 304 22.19 -18.02 9.25
C SER A 304 21.62 -18.69 8.00
N LEU A 305 22.48 -19.05 7.05
CA LEU A 305 22.10 -19.63 5.75
C LEU A 305 22.99 -20.85 5.41
N PRO A 306 22.82 -21.98 6.14
CA PRO A 306 23.67 -23.15 5.97
C PRO A 306 23.56 -23.78 4.57
N GLY A 307 22.37 -23.78 3.96
CA GLY A 307 22.18 -24.31 2.61
C GLY A 307 22.91 -23.50 1.53
N LEU A 308 22.97 -22.17 1.69
CA LEU A 308 23.76 -21.32 0.81
C LEU A 308 25.26 -21.58 1.00
N TYR A 309 25.73 -21.64 2.24
CA TYR A 309 27.15 -21.92 2.53
C TYR A 309 27.62 -23.24 1.91
N GLN A 310 26.82 -24.31 2.02
CA GLN A 310 27.12 -25.60 1.38
C GLN A 310 27.17 -25.52 -0.15
N THR A 311 26.32 -24.69 -0.76
CA THR A 311 26.28 -24.51 -2.22
C THR A 311 27.50 -23.75 -2.73
N LEU A 312 28.05 -22.84 -1.92
CA LEU A 312 29.19 -21.99 -2.27
C LEU A 312 30.54 -22.74 -2.25
N CYS A 313 30.62 -23.86 -1.52
CA CYS A 313 31.84 -24.69 -1.41
C CYS A 313 33.10 -23.86 -1.14
N PHE A 314 33.08 -22.99 -0.11
CA PHE A 314 34.23 -22.13 0.19
C PHE A 314 35.51 -22.91 0.53
N GLU A 315 35.41 -24.21 0.83
CA GLU A 315 36.57 -25.09 1.01
C GLU A 315 37.41 -25.27 -0.27
N ASP A 316 36.83 -25.08 -1.46
CA ASP A 316 37.56 -25.13 -2.73
C ASP A 316 38.17 -23.76 -3.06
N GLU A 317 39.38 -23.52 -2.56
CA GLU A 317 40.14 -22.28 -2.78
C GLU A 317 40.37 -21.99 -4.27
N GLY A 318 40.51 -23.02 -5.11
CA GLY A 318 40.78 -22.85 -6.54
C GLY A 318 39.65 -22.15 -7.28
N LEU A 319 38.40 -22.38 -6.88
CA LEU A 319 37.24 -21.71 -7.46
C LEU A 319 37.20 -20.21 -7.11
N TRP A 320 37.56 -19.87 -5.87
CA TRP A 320 37.42 -18.51 -5.33
C TRP A 320 38.67 -17.64 -5.52
N HIS A 321 39.80 -18.23 -5.93
CA HIS A 321 41.07 -17.51 -6.15
C HIS A 321 40.95 -16.34 -7.14
N THR A 322 40.25 -16.52 -8.27
CA THR A 322 40.04 -15.43 -9.24
C THR A 322 39.14 -14.33 -8.66
N PHE A 323 38.10 -14.71 -7.93
CA PHE A 323 37.19 -13.76 -7.27
C PHE A 323 37.92 -12.94 -6.19
N SER A 324 38.78 -13.57 -5.38
CA SER A 324 39.46 -12.91 -4.27
C SER A 324 40.51 -11.89 -4.74
N GLN A 325 41.18 -12.17 -5.87
CA GLN A 325 42.22 -11.29 -6.43
C GLN A 325 41.67 -10.24 -7.41
N SER A 326 40.47 -10.43 -7.95
CA SER A 326 39.90 -9.48 -8.91
C SER A 326 39.56 -8.14 -8.29
N SER A 327 39.83 -7.06 -9.02
CA SER A 327 39.40 -5.70 -8.69
C SER A 327 37.90 -5.46 -8.95
N VAL A 328 37.26 -6.35 -9.69
CA VAL A 328 35.83 -6.35 -10.06
C VAL A 328 35.21 -7.71 -9.71
N CYS A 329 35.45 -8.17 -8.48
CA CYS A 329 34.99 -9.47 -7.98
C CYS A 329 33.47 -9.65 -8.12
N GLU A 330 32.68 -8.57 -8.10
CA GLU A 330 31.23 -8.64 -8.30
C GLU A 330 30.79 -9.10 -9.70
N GLN A 331 31.70 -9.10 -10.68
CA GLN A 331 31.49 -9.64 -12.03
C GLN A 331 32.20 -10.99 -12.24
N ASP A 332 33.35 -11.17 -11.59
CA ASP A 332 34.19 -12.37 -11.72
C ASP A 332 33.81 -13.49 -10.75
N PHE A 333 32.50 -13.75 -10.62
CA PHE A 333 32.02 -14.90 -9.84
C PHE A 333 32.31 -16.23 -10.55
N PRO A 334 32.59 -17.32 -9.81
CA PRO A 334 32.82 -18.64 -10.40
C PRO A 334 31.61 -19.11 -11.21
N SER A 335 31.79 -19.37 -12.50
CA SER A 335 30.69 -19.68 -13.44
C SER A 335 29.87 -20.93 -13.07
N THR A 336 30.49 -21.88 -12.36
CA THR A 336 29.85 -23.07 -11.80
C THR A 336 28.85 -22.74 -10.68
N ILE A 337 29.15 -21.71 -9.89
CA ILE A 337 28.38 -21.25 -8.74
C ILE A 337 27.29 -20.27 -9.17
N VAL A 338 27.59 -19.35 -10.11
CA VAL A 338 26.63 -18.33 -10.59
C VAL A 338 25.29 -18.92 -11.05
N LYS A 339 25.31 -20.11 -11.65
CA LYS A 339 24.10 -20.80 -12.12
C LYS A 339 23.24 -21.39 -10.99
N ARG A 340 23.79 -21.52 -9.79
CA ARG A 340 23.16 -22.16 -8.62
C ARG A 340 22.69 -21.16 -7.57
N ILE A 341 23.13 -19.90 -7.65
CA ILE A 341 22.82 -18.86 -6.66
C ILE A 341 22.00 -17.72 -7.28
N SER A 342 21.17 -17.08 -6.46
CA SER A 342 20.40 -15.92 -6.87
C SER A 342 21.27 -14.65 -6.99
N LEU A 343 20.74 -13.62 -7.66
CA LEU A 343 21.43 -12.32 -7.76
C LEU A 343 21.63 -11.67 -6.37
N PHE A 344 20.70 -11.86 -5.43
CA PHE A 344 20.85 -11.34 -4.08
C PHE A 344 21.84 -12.15 -3.25
N GLN A 345 21.90 -13.47 -3.44
CA GLN A 345 22.91 -14.32 -2.81
C GLN A 345 24.34 -13.95 -3.23
N GLN A 346 24.54 -13.50 -4.48
CA GLN A 346 25.84 -12.92 -4.90
C GLN A 346 26.22 -11.70 -4.05
N VAL A 347 25.25 -10.83 -3.73
CA VAL A 347 25.47 -9.67 -2.85
C VAL A 347 25.86 -10.12 -1.44
N LEU A 348 25.20 -11.14 -0.89
CA LEU A 348 25.53 -11.70 0.43
C LEU A 348 26.98 -12.23 0.48
N VAL A 349 27.43 -12.87 -0.60
CA VAL A 349 28.82 -13.35 -0.72
C VAL A 349 29.80 -12.17 -0.74
N VAL A 350 29.53 -11.14 -1.55
CA VAL A 350 30.38 -9.94 -1.59
C VAL A 350 30.40 -9.26 -0.22
N GLN A 351 29.26 -9.13 0.46
CA GLN A 351 29.19 -8.57 1.81
C GLN A 351 30.07 -9.33 2.81
N ALA A 352 30.07 -10.66 2.72
CA ALA A 352 30.79 -11.51 3.67
C ALA A 352 32.30 -11.60 3.37
N VAL A 353 32.72 -11.53 2.11
CA VAL A 353 34.11 -11.81 1.69
C VAL A 353 34.86 -10.56 1.22
N ARG A 354 34.20 -9.64 0.52
CA ARG A 354 34.79 -8.42 -0.08
C ARG A 354 33.88 -7.21 0.16
N PRO A 355 33.71 -6.75 1.42
CA PRO A 355 32.82 -5.63 1.73
C PRO A 355 33.25 -4.30 1.07
N ASP A 356 34.52 -4.19 0.66
CA ASP A 356 35.05 -3.07 -0.12
C ASP A 356 34.35 -2.90 -1.48
N ARG A 357 33.80 -3.98 -2.04
CA ARG A 357 33.05 -3.99 -3.31
C ARG A 357 31.52 -3.99 -3.14
N LEU A 358 31.03 -3.93 -1.91
CA LEU A 358 29.59 -4.02 -1.61
C LEU A 358 28.78 -2.94 -2.30
N GLN A 359 29.27 -1.70 -2.33
CA GLN A 359 28.56 -0.59 -2.99
C GLN A 359 28.35 -0.86 -4.49
N SER A 360 29.38 -1.33 -5.18
CA SER A 360 29.31 -1.69 -6.61
C SER A 360 28.39 -2.88 -6.85
N ALA A 361 28.46 -3.90 -5.99
CA ALA A 361 27.60 -5.08 -6.09
C ALA A 361 26.11 -4.73 -5.91
N LEU A 362 25.78 -3.88 -4.92
CA LEU A 362 24.43 -3.40 -4.68
C LEU A 362 23.91 -2.56 -5.84
N ALA A 363 24.74 -1.69 -6.41
CA ALA A 363 24.38 -0.90 -7.58
C ALA A 363 24.09 -1.79 -8.79
N LEU A 364 24.96 -2.77 -9.09
CA LEU A 364 24.74 -3.71 -10.18
C LEU A 364 23.48 -4.57 -9.96
N PHE A 365 23.24 -5.02 -8.74
CA PHE A 365 22.04 -5.74 -8.36
C PHE A 365 20.77 -4.90 -8.63
N ALA A 366 20.75 -3.65 -8.16
CA ALA A 366 19.65 -2.74 -8.39
C ALA A 366 19.44 -2.42 -9.88
N CYS A 367 20.50 -2.16 -10.64
CA CYS A 367 20.42 -1.90 -12.08
C CYS A 367 19.85 -3.10 -12.85
N LYS A 368 20.33 -4.32 -12.58
CA LYS A 368 19.84 -5.55 -13.23
C LYS A 368 18.38 -5.85 -12.92
N THR A 369 17.94 -5.62 -11.68
CA THR A 369 16.56 -5.90 -11.24
C THR A 369 15.57 -4.84 -11.71
N LEU A 370 15.96 -3.56 -11.65
CA LEU A 370 15.11 -2.46 -12.09
C LEU A 370 15.13 -2.26 -13.62
N GLY A 371 16.12 -2.80 -14.33
CA GLY A 371 16.30 -2.59 -15.76
C GLY A 371 16.75 -1.17 -16.08
N LEU A 372 17.50 -0.55 -15.16
CA LEU A 372 18.06 0.79 -15.32
C LEU A 372 19.47 0.60 -15.91
N SER A 373 19.64 0.95 -17.18
CA SER A 373 20.92 0.94 -17.90
C SER A 373 21.68 2.24 -17.74
#